data_AF-B2YHW9-F1
#
_entry.id   AF-B2YHW9-F1
#
_cell.length_a   1.000
_cell.length_b   1.000
_cell.length_c   1.000
_cell.angle_alpha   90.00
_cell.angle_beta   90.00
_cell.angle_gamma   90.00
#
_symmetry.space_group_name_H-M   'P 1'
#
loop_
_entity.id
_entity.type
_entity.pdbx_description
1 polymer ?
#
loop_
_entity_poly.entity_id
_entity_poly.type
_entity_poly.pdbx_seq_one_letter_code
_entity_poly.pdbx_strand_id
1 'polypeptide(L)'
;MGISRDKWHKRRKTGGRQAPLRKKRKFELGRPPSHTKLAPKRIHTVRTRGGNKKYRALRLDTGNFSWGSESQTRKCRIIDVMYNASNNELVRTKTLVKNCIIQIDAVPFRQWFEAHYTTPLGRKKAKLSEAKEAVLNKKRSKKTLKKYDERKKVAKVEQPLEDQF
;
A
#
# COMPACT_ATOMS: atom_id res chain seq x y z
N MET A 1 17.29 28.92 -10.70
CA MET A 1 17.96 27.74 -10.10
C MET A 1 17.27 27.38 -8.79
N GLY A 2 16.89 26.12 -8.57
CA GLY A 2 16.10 25.71 -7.39
C GLY A 2 16.91 25.05 -6.26
N ILE A 3 16.26 24.10 -5.60
CA ILE A 3 16.87 23.19 -4.60
C ILE A 3 18.07 22.49 -5.24
N SER A 4 19.17 22.36 -4.49
CA SER A 4 20.42 21.73 -4.96
C SER A 4 20.82 20.60 -4.02
N ARG A 5 21.34 19.52 -4.60
CA ARG A 5 21.80 18.30 -3.91
C ARG A 5 23.32 18.20 -3.88
N ASP A 6 24.01 19.33 -4.01
CA ASP A 6 25.45 19.40 -3.88
C ASP A 6 25.90 19.23 -2.42
N LYS A 7 27.16 18.87 -2.21
CA LYS A 7 27.75 18.70 -0.86
C LYS A 7 28.48 19.95 -0.36
N TRP A 8 28.89 20.84 -1.26
CA TRP A 8 29.82 21.94 -0.97
C TRP A 8 29.14 23.16 -0.33
N HIS A 9 27.81 23.24 -0.32
CA HIS A 9 27.09 24.24 0.48
C HIS A 9 27.07 23.94 1.99
N LYS A 10 27.46 22.74 2.42
CA LYS A 10 27.57 22.36 3.84
C LYS A 10 28.99 22.59 4.37
N ARG A 11 29.14 22.62 5.70
CA ARG A 11 30.45 22.72 6.37
C ARG A 11 31.28 21.46 6.16
N ARG A 12 32.59 21.59 6.28
CA ARG A 12 33.53 20.46 6.31
C ARG A 12 33.37 19.67 7.61
N LYS A 13 33.95 18.46 7.66
CA LYS A 13 34.03 17.64 8.89
C LYS A 13 34.69 18.39 10.05
N THR A 14 35.68 19.24 9.75
CA THR A 14 36.35 20.11 10.74
C THR A 14 35.53 21.33 11.17
N GLY A 15 34.32 21.53 10.64
CA GLY A 15 33.47 22.70 10.93
C GLY A 15 33.76 23.94 10.08
N GLY A 16 34.88 23.98 9.36
CA GLY A 16 35.24 25.09 8.47
C GLY A 16 34.20 25.35 7.36
N ARG A 17 33.90 26.63 7.10
CA ARG A 17 33.01 27.05 5.99
C ARG A 17 33.71 26.83 4.66
N GLN A 18 33.01 26.25 3.68
CA GLN A 18 33.53 26.06 2.33
C GLN A 18 33.08 27.21 1.42
N ALA A 19 34.03 27.84 0.72
CA ALA A 19 33.71 28.82 -0.30
C ALA A 19 33.08 28.13 -1.52
N PRO A 20 31.98 28.67 -2.10
CA PRO A 20 31.37 28.11 -3.31
C PRO A 20 32.33 28.20 -4.50
N LEU A 21 32.69 27.05 -5.09
CA LEU A 21 33.63 27.00 -6.22
C LEU A 21 32.98 27.42 -7.56
N ARG A 22 31.66 27.27 -7.65
CA ARG A 22 30.88 27.49 -8.89
C ARG A 22 29.41 27.73 -8.59
N LYS A 23 28.68 28.24 -9.59
CA LYS A 23 27.21 28.32 -9.58
C LYS A 23 26.58 26.91 -9.64
N LYS A 24 25.36 26.73 -9.11
CA LYS A 24 24.66 25.42 -9.10
C LYS A 24 24.51 24.86 -10.52
N ARG A 25 24.61 23.54 -10.67
CA ARG A 25 24.53 22.87 -11.99
C ARG A 25 23.22 22.10 -12.16
N LYS A 26 22.78 21.92 -13.41
CA LYS A 26 21.51 21.25 -13.76
C LYS A 26 21.43 19.80 -13.26
N PHE A 27 22.56 19.09 -13.15
CA PHE A 27 22.60 17.73 -12.64
C PHE A 27 22.48 17.62 -11.10
N GLU A 28 22.78 18.71 -10.37
CA GLU A 28 22.62 18.79 -8.91
C GLU A 28 21.18 19.14 -8.50
N LEU A 29 20.29 19.38 -9.46
CA LEU A 29 18.90 19.79 -9.22
C LEU A 29 18.17 18.83 -8.27
N GLY A 30 17.53 19.41 -7.25
CA GLY A 30 16.44 18.83 -6.47
C GLY A 30 15.09 19.36 -6.95
N ARG A 31 14.01 18.64 -6.64
CA ARG A 31 12.63 19.05 -6.96
C ARG A 31 11.80 19.02 -5.67
N PRO A 32 10.75 19.84 -5.54
CA PRO A 32 9.85 19.78 -4.40
C PRO A 32 9.30 18.38 -4.16
N PRO A 33 9.05 17.95 -2.91
CA PRO A 33 8.37 16.69 -2.60
C PRO A 33 6.94 16.68 -3.17
N SER A 34 6.36 15.49 -3.37
CA SER A 34 4.98 15.36 -3.90
C SER A 34 3.90 15.43 -2.82
N HIS A 35 4.22 15.09 -1.56
CA HIS A 35 3.28 15.01 -0.44
C HIS A 35 1.95 14.35 -0.82
N THR A 36 2.02 13.15 -1.38
CA THR A 36 0.86 12.40 -1.89
C THR A 36 -0.22 12.27 -0.82
N LYS A 37 -1.45 12.71 -1.14
CA LYS A 37 -2.59 12.67 -0.23
C LYS A 37 -3.54 11.52 -0.54
N LEU A 38 -4.28 11.09 0.48
CA LEU A 38 -5.38 10.17 0.33
C LEU A 38 -6.59 10.87 -0.32
N ALA A 39 -6.79 10.67 -1.62
CA ALA A 39 -7.83 11.32 -2.42
C ALA A 39 -7.91 10.68 -3.83
N PRO A 40 -8.93 11.00 -4.65
CA PRO A 40 -9.06 10.46 -6.00
C PRO A 40 -7.80 10.61 -6.85
N LYS A 41 -7.44 9.53 -7.55
CA LYS A 41 -6.17 9.37 -8.28
C LYS A 41 -5.80 10.59 -9.12
N ARG A 42 -4.67 11.22 -8.82
CA ARG A 42 -4.03 12.28 -9.62
C ARG A 42 -2.53 12.07 -9.65
N ILE A 43 -1.98 11.86 -10.85
CA ILE A 43 -0.56 11.58 -11.07
C ILE A 43 -0.03 12.50 -12.17
N HIS A 44 1.07 13.20 -11.90
CA HIS A 44 1.78 14.00 -12.89
C HIS A 44 3.06 13.31 -13.33
N THR A 45 3.31 13.30 -14.63
CA THR A 45 4.57 12.80 -15.19
C THR A 45 5.63 13.88 -15.15
N VAL A 46 6.87 13.51 -14.80
CA VAL A 46 8.01 14.43 -14.75
C VAL A 46 9.15 13.87 -15.59
N ARG A 47 9.61 14.64 -16.58
CA ARG A 47 10.83 14.32 -17.34
C ARG A 47 12.07 14.47 -16.43
N THR A 48 12.96 13.49 -16.51
CA THR A 48 14.20 13.41 -15.74
C THR A 48 15.42 13.33 -16.65
N ARG A 49 16.63 13.32 -16.06
CA ARG A 49 17.89 13.26 -16.81
C ARG A 49 17.93 11.98 -17.66
N GLY A 50 18.46 12.08 -18.87
CA GLY A 50 18.51 10.96 -19.83
C GLY A 50 17.19 10.70 -20.55
N GLY A 51 16.20 11.60 -20.49
CA GLY A 51 14.92 11.43 -21.19
C GLY A 51 13.88 10.58 -20.46
N ASN A 52 14.26 9.94 -19.35
CA ASN A 52 13.37 9.07 -18.56
C ASN A 52 12.19 9.83 -17.93
N LYS A 53 11.10 9.10 -17.66
CA LYS A 53 9.91 9.60 -16.98
C LYS A 53 9.85 9.09 -15.54
N LYS A 54 9.44 9.95 -14.60
CA LYS A 54 9.03 9.56 -13.25
C LYS A 54 7.61 10.03 -12.99
N TYR A 55 6.85 9.27 -12.19
CA TYR A 55 5.45 9.55 -11.88
C TYR A 55 5.34 10.11 -10.47
N ARG A 56 4.81 11.33 -10.35
CA ARG A 56 4.52 11.96 -9.07
C ARG A 56 3.04 11.83 -8.78
N ALA A 57 2.71 10.88 -7.92
CA ALA A 57 1.40 10.86 -7.31
C ALA A 57 1.22 12.11 -6.45
N LEU A 58 0.13 12.83 -6.67
CA LEU A 58 -0.32 13.91 -5.78
C LEU A 58 -1.49 13.43 -4.92
N ARG A 59 -2.32 12.56 -5.49
CA ARG A 59 -3.46 11.94 -4.81
C ARG A 59 -3.57 10.49 -5.23
N LEU A 60 -3.78 9.59 -4.28
CA LEU A 60 -4.08 8.17 -4.49
C LEU A 60 -5.07 7.71 -3.44
N ASP A 61 -5.99 6.84 -3.84
CA ASP A 61 -7.02 6.23 -3.00
C ASP A 61 -6.99 4.70 -3.09
N THR A 62 -6.19 4.13 -3.99
CA THR A 62 -6.12 2.70 -4.26
C THR A 62 -4.67 2.25 -4.42
N GLY A 63 -4.40 1.00 -4.04
CA GLY A 63 -3.08 0.37 -4.13
C GLY A 63 -3.20 -1.12 -4.40
N ASN A 64 -2.08 -1.75 -4.74
CA ASN A 64 -1.99 -3.21 -4.86
C ASN A 64 -1.29 -3.75 -3.61
N PHE A 65 -1.99 -4.54 -2.82
CA PHE A 65 -1.53 -5.06 -1.53
C PHE A 65 -1.43 -6.57 -1.60
N SER A 66 -0.49 -7.14 -0.83
CA SER A 66 -0.22 -8.58 -0.84
C SER A 66 -0.41 -9.17 0.55
N TRP A 67 -1.18 -10.25 0.63
CA TRP A 67 -1.28 -11.11 1.79
C TRP A 67 -0.20 -12.19 1.67
N GLY A 68 0.87 -12.05 2.46
CA GLY A 68 2.08 -12.87 2.34
C GLY A 68 1.90 -14.36 2.64
N SER A 69 1.17 -14.71 3.70
CA SER A 69 0.97 -16.11 4.09
C SER A 69 0.17 -16.90 3.04
N GLU A 70 -0.81 -16.25 2.41
CA GLU A 70 -1.66 -16.83 1.36
C GLU A 70 -1.09 -16.61 -0.06
N SER A 71 0.03 -15.90 -0.20
CA SER A 71 0.65 -15.53 -1.48
C SER A 71 -0.32 -14.88 -2.48
N GLN A 72 -1.28 -14.10 -1.99
CA GLN A 72 -2.32 -13.49 -2.81
C GLN A 72 -2.19 -11.97 -2.82
N THR A 73 -2.25 -11.37 -4.01
CA THR A 73 -2.24 -9.92 -4.18
C THR A 73 -3.59 -9.43 -4.70
N ARG A 74 -4.10 -8.30 -4.18
CA ARG A 74 -5.34 -7.66 -4.63
C ARG A 74 -5.22 -6.14 -4.64
N LYS A 75 -5.93 -5.53 -5.59
CA LYS A 75 -6.14 -4.09 -5.62
C LYS A 75 -7.22 -3.74 -4.59
N CYS A 76 -6.85 -2.93 -3.60
CA CYS A 76 -7.77 -2.47 -2.57
C CYS A 76 -7.77 -0.94 -2.47
N ARG A 77 -8.85 -0.40 -1.91
CA ARG A 77 -8.93 1.01 -1.53
C ARG A 77 -8.16 1.22 -0.23
N ILE A 78 -7.46 2.35 -0.13
CA ILE A 78 -6.82 2.83 1.09
C ILE A 78 -7.88 3.63 1.85
N ILE A 79 -8.08 3.29 3.12
CA ILE A 79 -9.09 3.92 3.99
C ILE A 79 -8.46 5.04 4.80
N ASP A 80 -7.33 4.78 5.45
CA ASP A 80 -6.63 5.78 6.25
C ASP A 80 -5.14 5.50 6.42
N VAL A 81 -4.39 6.51 6.87
CA VAL A 81 -3.01 6.40 7.34
C VAL A 81 -3.03 6.36 8.86
N MET A 82 -2.62 5.24 9.46
CA MET A 82 -2.71 5.01 10.90
C MET A 82 -1.44 5.43 11.63
N TYR A 83 -0.28 5.16 11.04
CA TYR A 83 1.00 5.42 11.70
C TYR A 83 2.12 5.72 10.70
N ASN A 84 3.09 6.51 11.16
CA ASN A 84 4.30 6.84 10.42
C ASN A 84 5.52 6.86 11.37
N ALA A 85 6.55 6.09 11.03
CA ALA A 85 7.75 5.99 11.87
C ALA A 85 8.65 7.24 11.82
N SER A 86 8.55 8.07 10.78
CA SER A 86 9.46 9.20 10.58
C SER A 86 8.91 10.52 11.14
N ASN A 87 7.59 10.77 11.01
CA ASN A 87 6.97 12.01 11.46
C ASN A 87 5.45 11.85 11.67
N ASN A 88 4.96 12.19 12.87
CA ASN A 88 3.55 12.13 13.24
C ASN A 88 2.66 13.10 12.43
N GLU A 89 3.20 14.21 11.93
CA GLU A 89 2.46 15.15 11.07
C GLU A 89 1.99 14.51 9.75
N LEU A 90 2.69 13.48 9.29
CA LEU A 90 2.32 12.75 8.09
C LEU A 90 1.06 11.91 8.30
N VAL A 91 0.80 11.46 9.54
CA VAL A 91 -0.43 10.76 9.93
C VAL A 91 -1.59 11.77 9.94
N ARG A 92 -1.43 12.88 10.66
CA ARG A 92 -2.45 13.95 10.78
C ARG A 92 -2.93 14.46 9.41
N THR A 93 -1.99 14.62 8.49
CA THR A 93 -2.27 15.15 7.15
C THR A 93 -2.55 14.07 6.10
N LYS A 94 -2.71 12.80 6.51
CA LYS A 94 -2.98 11.63 5.65
C LYS A 94 -2.06 11.55 4.43
N THR A 95 -0.75 11.70 4.68
CA THR A 95 0.28 11.70 3.62
C THR A 95 0.81 10.28 3.41
N LEU A 96 0.72 9.80 2.18
CA LEU A 96 1.24 8.49 1.78
C LEU A 96 2.74 8.56 1.51
N VAL A 97 3.53 7.83 2.29
CA VAL A 97 4.98 7.67 2.13
C VAL A 97 5.37 6.20 2.22
N LYS A 98 6.62 5.88 1.84
CA LYS A 98 7.12 4.51 1.96
C LYS A 98 7.10 4.10 3.44
N ASN A 99 6.67 2.86 3.70
CA ASN A 99 6.63 2.26 5.04
C ASN A 99 5.67 2.93 6.03
N CYS A 100 4.69 3.72 5.57
CA CYS A 100 3.57 4.12 6.43
C CYS A 100 2.64 2.92 6.68
N ILE A 101 2.10 2.83 7.90
CA ILE A 101 1.08 1.83 8.25
C ILE A 101 -0.28 2.43 7.87
N ILE A 102 -1.02 1.70 7.04
CA ILE A 102 -2.28 2.14 6.46
C ILE A 102 -3.37 1.11 6.73
N GLN A 103 -4.61 1.59 6.82
CA GLN A 103 -5.79 0.74 6.83
C GLN A 103 -6.31 0.60 5.41
N ILE A 104 -6.59 -0.63 4.99
CA ILE A 104 -7.08 -0.96 3.64
C ILE A 104 -8.44 -1.63 3.70
N ASP A 105 -9.17 -1.60 2.59
CA ASP A 105 -10.40 -2.37 2.42
C ASP A 105 -10.08 -3.88 2.31
N ALA A 106 -10.67 -4.66 3.21
CA ALA A 106 -10.49 -6.11 3.32
C ALA A 106 -11.41 -6.90 2.36
N VAL A 107 -12.43 -6.28 1.76
CA VAL A 107 -13.43 -6.98 0.93
C VAL A 107 -12.82 -7.81 -0.20
N PRO A 108 -11.84 -7.32 -0.99
CA PRO A 108 -11.25 -8.10 -2.07
C PRO A 108 -10.50 -9.36 -1.60
N PHE A 109 -9.90 -9.32 -0.41
CA PHE A 109 -9.22 -10.47 0.19
C PHE A 109 -10.22 -11.46 0.76
N ARG A 110 -11.25 -10.98 1.47
CA ARG A 110 -12.31 -11.82 2.01
C ARG A 110 -13.06 -12.59 0.91
N GLN A 111 -13.43 -11.92 -0.18
CA GLN A 111 -14.08 -12.57 -1.32
C GLN A 111 -13.22 -13.69 -1.93
N TRP A 112 -11.90 -13.46 -2.03
CA TRP A 112 -10.99 -14.50 -2.51
C TRP A 112 -10.89 -15.66 -1.52
N PHE A 113 -10.78 -15.37 -0.22
CA PHE A 113 -10.67 -16.39 0.82
C PHE A 113 -11.91 -17.30 0.85
N GLU A 114 -13.10 -16.70 0.84
CA GLU A 114 -14.38 -17.42 0.79
C GLU A 114 -14.50 -18.29 -0.47
N ALA A 115 -14.00 -17.82 -1.62
CA ALA A 115 -13.97 -18.59 -2.85
C ALA A 115 -12.90 -19.70 -2.86
N HIS A 116 -11.78 -19.51 -2.16
CA HIS A 116 -10.64 -20.42 -2.14
C HIS A 116 -10.82 -21.58 -1.16
N TYR A 117 -11.31 -21.28 0.04
CA TYR A 117 -11.47 -22.22 1.15
C TYR A 117 -12.92 -22.66 1.37
N THR A 118 -13.90 -21.95 0.82
CA THR A 118 -15.35 -22.19 1.07
C THR A 118 -15.71 -22.13 2.55
N THR A 119 -14.91 -21.38 3.31
CA THR A 119 -15.12 -21.04 4.70
C THR A 119 -15.29 -19.53 4.80
N PRO A 120 -16.17 -19.06 5.67
CA PRO A 120 -16.27 -17.64 5.94
C PRO A 120 -15.09 -17.10 6.74
N LEU A 121 -14.82 -15.81 6.60
CA LEU A 121 -13.79 -15.07 7.34
C LEU A 121 -14.36 -13.75 7.85
N GLY A 122 -14.00 -13.36 9.09
CA GLY A 122 -14.39 -12.07 9.68
C GLY A 122 -15.89 -11.95 10.01
N ARG A 123 -16.53 -13.04 10.46
CA ARG A 123 -17.96 -13.02 10.82
C ARG A 123 -18.15 -12.63 12.28
N LYS A 124 -18.65 -11.41 12.53
CA LYS A 124 -19.50 -11.16 13.71
C LYS A 124 -20.84 -11.86 13.49
N LYS A 125 -21.48 -12.36 14.56
CA LYS A 125 -22.69 -13.25 14.59
C LYS A 125 -23.96 -12.70 13.89
N ALA A 126 -23.88 -12.23 12.64
CA ALA A 126 -24.99 -11.72 11.85
C ALA A 126 -25.30 -12.67 10.67
N LYS A 127 -26.58 -12.75 10.30
CA LYS A 127 -27.06 -13.55 9.16
C LYS A 127 -26.42 -13.07 7.85
N LEU A 128 -26.08 -14.00 6.97
CA LEU A 128 -25.52 -13.66 5.66
C LEU A 128 -26.61 -13.14 4.71
N SER A 129 -26.19 -12.34 3.72
CA SER A 129 -27.00 -12.15 2.54
C SER A 129 -27.06 -13.44 1.72
N GLU A 130 -28.21 -13.72 1.12
CA GLU A 130 -28.46 -14.91 0.30
C GLU A 130 -27.38 -15.14 -0.77
N ALA A 131 -26.89 -14.05 -1.39
CA ALA A 131 -25.83 -14.10 -2.39
C ALA A 131 -24.51 -14.69 -1.87
N LYS A 132 -24.14 -14.42 -0.61
CA LYS A 132 -22.91 -14.97 -0.02
C LYS A 132 -23.09 -16.43 0.41
N GLU A 133 -24.27 -16.80 0.89
CA GLU A 133 -24.59 -18.20 1.21
C GLU A 133 -24.59 -19.07 -0.05
N ALA A 134 -25.12 -18.55 -1.16
CA ALA A 134 -25.12 -19.25 -2.44
C ALA A 134 -23.70 -19.57 -2.96
N VAL A 135 -22.73 -18.67 -2.75
CA VAL A 135 -21.33 -18.89 -3.14
C VAL A 135 -20.66 -19.96 -2.28
N LEU A 136 -20.90 -19.93 -0.97
CA LEU A 136 -20.34 -20.89 -0.02
C LEU A 136 -20.93 -22.30 -0.23
N ASN A 137 -22.26 -22.39 -0.32
CA ASN A 137 -23.03 -23.64 -0.41
C ASN A 137 -23.24 -24.14 -1.84
N LYS A 138 -22.48 -23.63 -2.81
CA LYS A 138 -22.57 -24.07 -4.20
C LYS A 138 -22.39 -25.59 -4.29
N LYS A 139 -23.34 -26.27 -4.93
CA LYS A 139 -23.22 -27.70 -5.24
C LYS A 139 -21.98 -27.93 -6.12
N ARG A 140 -21.12 -28.86 -5.72
CA ARG A 140 -19.84 -29.18 -6.36
C ARG A 140 -19.76 -30.68 -6.61
N SER A 141 -19.01 -31.09 -7.62
CA SER A 141 -18.75 -32.51 -7.88
C SER A 141 -17.94 -33.12 -6.75
N LYS A 142 -17.99 -34.46 -6.59
CA LYS A 142 -17.26 -35.18 -5.54
C LYS A 142 -15.75 -34.88 -5.54
N LYS A 143 -15.12 -34.83 -6.72
CA LYS A 143 -13.69 -34.50 -6.88
C LYS A 143 -13.38 -33.07 -6.43
N THR A 144 -14.24 -32.12 -6.77
CA THR A 144 -14.07 -30.72 -6.37
C THR A 144 -14.29 -30.54 -4.87
N LEU A 145 -15.28 -31.20 -4.27
CA LEU A 145 -15.50 -31.19 -2.82
C LEU A 145 -14.26 -31.68 -2.06
N LYS A 146 -13.72 -32.85 -2.45
CA LYS A 146 -12.50 -33.41 -1.84
C LYS A 146 -11.34 -32.41 -1.83
N LYS A 147 -11.12 -31.70 -2.95
CA LYS A 147 -10.10 -30.64 -3.06
C LYS A 147 -10.33 -29.48 -2.08
N TYR A 148 -11.57 -29.05 -1.89
CA TYR A 148 -11.88 -27.97 -0.94
C TYR A 148 -11.73 -28.46 0.51
N ASP A 149 -12.13 -29.68 0.81
CA ASP A 149 -11.98 -30.25 2.16
C ASP A 149 -10.51 -30.42 2.54
N GLU A 150 -9.64 -30.76 1.57
CA GLU A 150 -8.19 -30.75 1.77
C GLU A 150 -7.65 -29.34 2.09
N ARG A 151 -8.12 -28.31 1.38
CA ARG A 151 -7.73 -26.91 1.64
C ARG A 151 -8.24 -26.38 2.99
N LYS A 152 -9.45 -26.77 3.39
CA LYS A 152 -10.03 -26.34 4.67
C LYS A 152 -9.16 -26.70 5.88
N LYS A 153 -8.37 -27.79 5.78
CA LYS A 153 -7.44 -28.21 6.83
C LYS A 153 -6.39 -27.15 7.17
N VAL A 154 -6.00 -26.33 6.20
CA VAL A 154 -5.00 -25.27 6.36
C VAL A 154 -5.62 -23.86 6.39
N ALA A 155 -6.95 -23.75 6.37
CA ALA A 155 -7.66 -22.47 6.27
C ALA A 155 -7.68 -21.66 7.59
N LYS A 156 -6.97 -22.09 8.63
CA LYS A 156 -6.96 -21.40 9.91
C LYS A 156 -6.13 -20.12 9.79
N VAL A 157 -6.77 -18.99 10.04
CA VAL A 157 -6.14 -17.67 10.07
C VAL A 157 -5.79 -17.30 11.51
N GLU A 158 -4.74 -16.51 11.71
CA GLU A 158 -4.37 -16.00 13.04
C GLU A 158 -5.45 -15.05 13.57
N GLN A 159 -5.78 -15.17 14.87
CA GLN A 159 -6.85 -14.40 15.51
C GLN A 159 -6.73 -12.87 15.27
N PRO A 160 -5.54 -12.23 15.40
CA PRO A 160 -5.44 -10.79 15.19
C PRO A 160 -5.77 -10.34 13.76
N LEU A 161 -5.61 -11.23 12.77
CA LEU A 161 -5.98 -10.96 11.40
C LEU A 161 -7.47 -11.21 11.19
N GLU A 162 -8.04 -12.24 11.82
CA GLU A 162 -9.49 -12.49 11.79
C GLU A 162 -10.29 -11.32 12.39
N ASP A 163 -9.79 -10.69 13.45
CA ASP A 163 -10.41 -9.52 14.08
C ASP A 163 -10.39 -8.26 13.18
N GLN A 164 -9.47 -8.21 12.20
CA GLN A 164 -9.35 -7.11 11.23
C GLN A 164 -10.23 -7.28 9.98
N PHE A 165 -10.74 -8.49 9.73
CA PHE A 165 -11.62 -8.82 8.60
C PHE A 165 -13.10 -8.53 8.89
#